data_AF-A0A0B7MLH1-F1
#
_entry.id   AF-A0A0B7MLH1-F1
#
_cell.length_a   1.000
_cell.length_b   1.000
_cell.length_c   1.000
_cell.angle_alpha   90.00
_cell.angle_beta   90.00
_cell.angle_gamma   90.00
#
_symmetry.space_group_name_H-M   'P 1'
#
loop_
_entity.id
_entity.type
_entity.pdbx_description
1 polymer ?
#
loop_
_entity_poly.entity_id
_entity_poly.type
_entity_poly.pdbx_seq_one_letter_code
_entity_poly.pdbx_strand_id
1 'polypeptide(L)' 'MSFLKKLGFEKGDERTIYIGFHAGRVTFIFTTAVLLVWSLQEILSTGSLSIQFAVLCASLVVFWLSYIYYTKKFGGK' A
#
# COMPACT_ATOMS: atom_id res chain seq x y z
N MET A 1 -17.74 23.16 -14.98
CA MET A 1 -17.66 21.70 -14.76
C MET A 1 -16.20 21.33 -14.49
N SER A 2 -15.91 20.79 -13.30
CA SER A 2 -14.55 20.67 -12.74
C SER A 2 -13.63 19.73 -13.54
N PHE A 3 -12.39 20.19 -13.82
CA PHE A 3 -11.32 19.48 -14.55
C PHE A 3 -11.02 18.08 -13.99
N LEU A 4 -11.24 17.89 -12.68
CA LEU A 4 -11.07 16.62 -11.97
C LEU A 4 -11.98 15.50 -12.50
N LYS A 5 -13.19 15.84 -12.98
CA LYS A 5 -14.12 14.86 -13.54
C LYS A 5 -13.65 14.33 -14.91
N LYS A 6 -12.89 15.13 -15.66
CA LYS A 6 -12.33 14.75 -16.97
C LYS A 6 -11.10 13.83 -16.86
N LEU A 7 -10.45 13.81 -15.69
CA LEU A 7 -9.31 12.94 -15.37
C LEU A 7 -9.74 11.54 -14.86
N GLY A 8 -11.03 11.20 -14.90
CA GLY A 8 -11.51 9.89 -14.47
C GLY A 8 -11.64 9.72 -12.95
N PHE A 9 -11.55 10.81 -12.16
CA PHE A 9 -12.00 10.82 -10.77
C PHE A 9 -13.53 10.86 -10.69
N GLU A 10 -14.19 9.96 -11.42
CA GLU A 10 -15.57 9.63 -11.12
C GLU A 10 -15.57 8.94 -9.75
N LYS A 11 -16.53 9.27 -8.89
CA LYS A 11 -16.74 8.53 -7.64
C LYS A 11 -17.10 7.10 -8.07
N GLY A 12 -16.09 6.23 -8.12
CA GLY A 12 -16.30 4.82 -8.44
C GLY A 12 -17.33 4.27 -7.48
N ASP A 13 -18.21 3.40 -7.99
CA ASP A 13 -19.21 2.69 -7.20
C ASP A 13 -18.57 2.20 -5.89
N GLU A 14 -19.25 2.40 -4.75
CA GLU A 14 -18.68 2.10 -3.43
C GLU A 14 -18.08 0.68 -3.37
N ARG A 15 -18.72 -0.25 -4.09
CA ARG A 15 -18.25 -1.64 -4.30
C ARG A 15 -16.85 -1.73 -4.90
N THR A 16 -16.53 -0.95 -5.92
CA THR A 16 -15.21 -0.94 -6.57
C THR A 16 -14.14 -0.48 -5.60
N ILE A 17 -14.46 0.49 -4.74
CA ILE A 17 -13.54 0.99 -3.70
C ILE A 17 -13.28 -0.09 -2.65
N TYR A 18 -14.32 -0.79 -2.19
CA TYR A 18 -14.18 -1.91 -1.23
C TYR A 18 -13.32 -3.04 -1.79
N ILE A 19 -13.53 -3.43 -3.06
CA ILE A 19 -12.72 -4.47 -3.72
C ILE A 19 -11.27 -4.02 -3.82
N GLY A 20 -11.02 -2.78 -4.27
CA GLY A 20 -9.67 -2.22 -4.37
C GLY A 20 -8.97 -2.15 -3.01
N PHE A 21 -9.69 -1.81 -1.94
CA PHE A 21 -9.14 -1.79 -0.59
C PHE A 21 -8.82 -3.19 -0.06
N HIS A 22 -9.70 -4.17 -0.29
CA HIS A 22 -9.46 -5.55 0.09
C HIS A 22 -8.25 -6.12 -0.66
N ALA A 23 -8.20 -5.97 -1.98
CA ALA A 23 -7.07 -6.38 -2.81
C ALA A 23 -5.77 -5.68 -2.35
N GLY A 24 -5.82 -4.37 -2.08
CA GLY A 24 -4.68 -3.61 -1.58
C GLY A 24 -4.13 -4.14 -0.24
N ARG A 25 -5.02 -4.53 0.69
CA ARG A 25 -4.61 -5.16 1.97
C ARG A 25 -3.95 -6.51 1.77
N VAL A 26 -4.51 -7.36 0.90
CA VAL A 26 -3.95 -8.69 0.61
C VAL A 26 -2.59 -8.55 -0.07
N THR A 27 -2.47 -7.68 -1.07
CA THR A 27 -1.21 -7.37 -1.73
C THR A 27 -0.18 -6.85 -0.74
N PHE A 28 -0.55 -5.93 0.14
CA PHE A 28 0.36 -5.42 1.17
C PHE A 28 0.90 -6.53 2.07
N ILE A 29 0.03 -7.40 2.60
CA ILE A 29 0.45 -8.53 3.45
C ILE A 29 1.44 -9.43 2.69
N PHE A 30 1.13 -9.75 1.43
CA PHE A 30 2.00 -10.57 0.59
C PHE A 30 3.36 -9.89 0.35
N THR A 31 3.37 -8.64 -0.10
CA THR A 31 4.60 -7.88 -0.39
C THR A 31 5.45 -7.71 0.86
N THR A 32 4.83 -7.41 2.02
CA THR A 32 5.55 -7.32 3.30
C THR A 32 6.14 -8.66 3.69
N ALA A 33 5.41 -9.77 3.59
CA ALA A 33 5.93 -11.09 3.93
C ALA A 33 7.12 -11.47 3.04
N VAL A 34 7.03 -11.25 1.74
CA VAL A 34 8.12 -11.52 0.78
C VAL A 34 9.35 -10.68 1.08
N LEU A 35 9.18 -9.35 1.24
CA LEU A 35 10.30 -8.46 1.54
C LEU A 35 10.92 -8.75 2.90
N LEU A 36 10.12 -9.16 3.88
CA LEU A 36 10.61 -9.50 5.22
C LEU A 36 11.47 -10.76 5.18
N VAL A 37 10.99 -11.82 4.50
CA VAL A 37 11.78 -13.04 4.29
C VAL A 37 13.06 -12.74 3.52
N TRP A 38 12.98 -11.92 2.48
CA TRP A 38 14.15 -11.55 1.66
C TRP A 38 15.17 -10.74 2.48
N SER A 39 14.74 -9.70 3.18
CA SER A 39 15.62 -8.91 4.05
C SER A 39 16.23 -9.76 5.16
N LEU A 40 15.49 -10.71 5.75
CA LEU A 40 16.04 -11.62 6.76
C LEU A 40 17.13 -12.52 6.15
N GLN A 41 16.88 -13.13 4.99
CA GLN A 41 17.87 -13.97 4.33
C GLN A 41 19.15 -13.21 4.04
N GLU A 42 19.04 -11.95 3.62
CA GLU A 42 20.19 -11.13 3.27
C GLU A 42 20.96 -10.61 4.49
N ILE A 43 20.26 -10.26 5.57
CA ILE A 43 20.92 -9.95 6.86
C ILE A 43 21.70 -11.17 7.35
N LEU A 44 21.13 -12.38 7.25
CA LEU A 44 21.80 -13.61 7.65
C LEU A 44 23.00 -13.97 6.76
N SER A 45 22.94 -13.61 5.47
CA SER A 45 23.99 -13.99 4.50
C SER A 45 25.14 -12.98 4.43
N THR A 46 24.81 -11.70 4.56
CA THR A 46 25.74 -10.58 4.28
C THR A 46 26.03 -9.73 5.51
N GLY A 47 25.24 -9.84 6.58
CA GLY A 47 25.39 -9.07 7.82
C GLY A 47 25.09 -7.57 7.68
N SER A 48 24.65 -7.11 6.51
CA SER A 48 24.41 -5.69 6.21
C SER A 48 22.93 -5.42 6.00
N LEU A 49 22.51 -4.21 6.40
CA LEU A 49 21.18 -3.69 6.09
C LEU A 49 21.16 -3.23 4.63
N SER A 50 20.39 -3.94 3.84
CA SER A 50 20.34 -3.81 2.39
C SER A 50 19.16 -2.97 1.92
N ILE A 51 19.13 -2.68 0.62
CA ILE A 51 18.09 -1.88 -0.05
C ILE A 51 16.70 -2.50 0.14
N GLN A 52 16.62 -3.82 0.28
CA GLN A 52 15.40 -4.59 0.48
C GLN A 52 14.69 -4.17 1.76
N PHE A 53 15.45 -3.88 2.83
CA PHE A 53 14.89 -3.39 4.08
C PHE A 53 14.37 -1.95 3.94
N ALA A 54 15.07 -1.11 3.17
CA ALA A 54 14.59 0.23 2.84
C ALA A 54 13.29 0.19 2.02
N VAL A 55 13.18 -0.74 1.04
CA VAL A 55 11.96 -0.96 0.27
C VAL A 55 10.82 -1.47 1.15
N LEU A 56 11.10 -2.35 2.11
CA LEU A 56 10.14 -2.78 3.12
C LEU A 56 9.59 -1.60 3.92
N CYS A 57 10.47 -0.74 4.46
CA CYS A 57 10.07 0.46 5.19
C CYS A 57 9.26 1.42 4.32
N ALA A 58 9.68 1.66 3.08
CA ALA A 58 8.95 2.51 2.14
C ALA A 58 7.55 1.95 1.85
N SER A 59 7.41 0.64 1.66
CA SER A 59 6.13 -0.03 1.42
C SER A 59 5.16 0.15 2.61
N LEU A 60 5.67 0.06 3.84
CA LEU A 60 4.91 0.31 5.06
C LEU A 60 4.40 1.75 5.13
N VAL A 61 5.26 2.72 4.84
CA VAL A 61 4.89 4.15 4.84
C VAL A 61 3.80 4.41 3.80
N VAL A 62 3.99 3.92 2.57
CA VAL A 62 3.01 4.10 1.48
C VAL A 62 1.66 3.47 1.84
N PHE A 63 1.66 2.27 2.41
CA PHE A 63 0.44 1.60 2.83
C PHE A 63 -0.30 2.38 3.91
N TRP A 64 0.39 2.82 4.97
CA TRP A 64 -0.24 3.59 6.05
C TRP A 64 -0.76 4.95 5.58
N LEU A 65 -0.01 5.66 4.74
CA LEU A 65 -0.48 6.91 4.14
C LEU A 65 -1.72 6.70 3.28
N SER A 66 -1.72 5.64 2.46
CA SER A 66 -2.89 5.26 1.66
C SER A 66 -4.08 4.90 2.54
N TYR A 67 -3.86 4.11 3.59
CA TYR A 67 -4.88 3.70 4.54
C TYR A 67 -5.53 4.91 5.24
N ILE A 68 -4.72 5.85 5.75
CA ILE A 68 -5.20 7.06 6.41
C ILE A 68 -5.97 7.94 5.41
N TYR A 69 -5.45 8.13 4.20
CA TYR A 69 -6.12 8.91 3.15
C TYR A 69 -7.49 8.33 2.80
N TYR A 70 -7.57 7.02 2.55
CA TYR A 70 -8.83 6.35 2.21
C TYR A 70 -9.81 6.35 3.39
N THR A 71 -9.33 6.11 4.61
CA THR A 71 -10.16 6.17 5.83
C THR A 71 -10.75 7.57 6.01
N LYS A 72 -9.97 8.63 5.80
CA LYS A 72 -10.47 10.01 5.92
C LYS A 72 -11.43 10.41 4.78
N LYS A 73 -11.21 9.89 3.57
CA LYS A 73 -12.00 10.24 2.38
C LYS A 73 -13.31 9.47 2.25
N PHE A 74 -13.34 8.22 2.69
CA PHE A 74 -14.48 7.31 2.52
C PHE A 74 -15.05 6.77 3.84
N GLY A 75 -14.29 6.81 4.94
CA GLY A 75 -14.75 6.40 6.27
C GLY A 75 -15.49 7.49 7.04
N GLY A 76 -15.96 8.54 6.35
CA GLY A 76 -16.80 9.59 6.95
C GLY A 76 -18.14 9.01 7.37
N LYS A 77 -18.25 8.65 8.66
CA LYS A 77 -19.45 8.95 9.43
C LYS A 77 -19.52 10.46 9.67
#